data_AF-A0A7X6VG28-F1
#
_entry.id   AF-A0A7X6VG28-F1
#
_cell.length_a   1.000
_cell.length_b   1.000
_cell.length_c   1.000
_cell.angle_alpha   90.00
_cell.angle_beta   90.00
_cell.angle_gamma   90.00
#
_symmetry.space_group_name_H-M   'P 1'
#
loop_
_entity.id
_entity.type
_entity.pdbx_description
1 polymer ?
#
loop_
_entity_poly.entity_id
_entity_poly.type
_entity_poly.pdbx_seq_one_letter_code
_entity_poly.pdbx_strand_id
1 'polypeptide(L)'
;MNTSLLTTKDTDIARAAEILRSGGLVAFPTETVYGLGADALNEHAVQKIFLAKGRPADNPFIVHIADYELLPLLVSETPEQAKKLMQLYWPGPLTVVLKKRDKIPYVVTAGLDTVAIRMPSNNIARALLKQCNIPVAAPSANISGRPSTTTAEHVMQDLDGKIDAVIDGGCCNIGLESTVIDLSGDIPVLLRPGGITFEQLTATLGYVKQGFELVSGETPRSPGIKYRHYSPATPVIVVKGDFDKYINANAAKYKTVGVITNNKAQYPPNCIVKYLGESPSGYAANLFYFLRELDGVQAEVIFAPDIEDSGIGLAIQNRLYKAAGYKIVRGD
;
A
#
# COMPACT_ATOMS: atom_id res chain seq x y z
N MET A 1 -22.51 -3.42 -13.39
CA MET A 1 -22.50 -4.66 -12.57
C MET A 1 -22.61 -4.24 -11.11
N ASN A 2 -23.12 -5.08 -10.22
CA ASN A 2 -23.09 -4.81 -8.78
C ASN A 2 -21.92 -5.61 -8.18
N THR A 3 -21.07 -4.96 -7.39
CA THR A 3 -19.96 -5.65 -6.72
C THR A 3 -20.51 -6.50 -5.56
N SER A 4 -20.10 -7.76 -5.47
CA SER A 4 -20.54 -8.64 -4.37
C SER A 4 -19.71 -8.39 -3.11
N LEU A 5 -20.36 -8.10 -1.98
CA LEU A 5 -19.70 -8.07 -0.67
C LEU A 5 -19.74 -9.48 -0.06
N LEU A 6 -18.56 -10.07 0.13
CA LEU A 6 -18.36 -11.44 0.60
C LEU A 6 -17.86 -11.43 2.05
N THR A 7 -18.20 -12.46 2.83
CA THR A 7 -17.73 -12.63 4.21
C THR A 7 -16.43 -13.44 4.27
N THR A 8 -15.91 -13.66 5.48
CA THR A 8 -14.74 -14.51 5.72
C THR A 8 -15.05 -16.01 5.84
N LYS A 9 -16.30 -16.42 5.55
CA LYS A 9 -16.71 -17.83 5.59
C LYS A 9 -16.06 -18.61 4.44
N ASP A 10 -15.73 -19.88 4.67
CA ASP A 10 -15.08 -20.74 3.67
C ASP A 10 -15.82 -20.79 2.32
N THR A 11 -17.16 -20.76 2.33
CA THR A 11 -17.98 -20.75 1.11
C THR A 11 -17.77 -19.48 0.28
N ASP A 12 -17.62 -18.34 0.95
CA ASP A 12 -17.39 -17.05 0.29
C ASP A 12 -15.94 -16.92 -0.19
N ILE A 13 -14.98 -17.45 0.58
CA ILE A 13 -13.59 -17.53 0.14
C ILE A 13 -13.47 -18.43 -1.10
N ALA A 14 -14.17 -19.57 -1.13
CA ALA A 14 -14.19 -20.46 -2.30
C ALA A 14 -14.81 -19.80 -3.53
N ARG A 15 -15.89 -19.02 -3.33
CA ARG A 15 -16.49 -18.21 -4.39
C ARG A 15 -15.53 -17.15 -4.92
N ALA A 16 -14.84 -16.43 -4.04
CA ALA A 16 -13.81 -15.47 -4.43
C ALA A 16 -12.65 -16.12 -5.20
N ALA A 17 -12.23 -17.31 -4.78
CA ALA A 17 -11.19 -18.06 -5.47
C ALA A 17 -11.60 -18.46 -6.89
N GLU A 18 -12.86 -18.87 -7.07
CA GLU A 18 -13.40 -19.20 -8.38
C GLU A 18 -13.48 -17.97 -9.31
N ILE A 19 -13.90 -16.81 -8.77
CA ILE A 19 -13.90 -15.55 -9.52
C ILE A 19 -12.49 -15.25 -10.04
N LEU A 20 -11.45 -15.37 -9.21
CA LEU A 20 -10.07 -15.13 -9.61
C LEU A 20 -9.59 -16.11 -10.69
N ARG A 21 -9.86 -17.42 -10.53
CA ARG A 21 -9.53 -18.44 -11.54
C ARG A 21 -10.25 -18.23 -12.86
N SER A 22 -11.48 -17.74 -12.82
CA SER A 22 -12.27 -17.38 -14.00
C SER A 22 -11.85 -16.05 -14.64
N GLY A 23 -10.77 -15.42 -14.17
CA GLY A 23 -10.24 -14.16 -14.71
C GLY A 23 -11.03 -12.92 -14.30
N GLY A 24 -11.79 -13.00 -13.20
CA GLY A 24 -12.44 -11.88 -12.54
C GLY A 24 -11.53 -11.14 -11.55
N LEU A 25 -12.09 -10.12 -10.91
CA LEU A 25 -11.43 -9.24 -9.95
C LEU A 25 -12.01 -9.37 -8.55
N VAL A 26 -11.15 -9.63 -7.57
CA VAL A 26 -11.55 -9.69 -6.17
C VAL A 26 -10.68 -8.77 -5.34
N ALA A 27 -11.29 -7.87 -4.58
CA ALA A 27 -10.59 -7.15 -3.54
C ALA A 27 -10.58 -7.96 -2.23
N PHE A 28 -9.44 -8.04 -1.56
CA PHE A 28 -9.28 -8.83 -0.34
C PHE A 28 -8.36 -8.13 0.67
N PRO A 29 -8.58 -8.34 1.98
CA PRO A 29 -7.76 -7.74 3.03
C PRO A 29 -6.37 -8.38 3.06
N THR A 30 -5.35 -7.59 3.39
CA THR A 30 -4.05 -8.09 3.87
C THR A 30 -3.74 -7.51 5.24
N GLU A 31 -2.59 -7.82 5.82
CA GLU A 31 -2.12 -7.17 7.05
C GLU A 31 -1.73 -5.71 6.80
N THR A 32 -1.45 -5.34 5.54
CA THR A 32 -1.01 -4.01 5.11
C THR A 32 -2.18 -3.11 4.69
N VAL A 33 -2.71 -3.34 3.50
CA VAL A 33 -3.85 -2.65 2.89
C VAL A 33 -4.67 -3.67 2.09
N TYR A 34 -5.92 -3.35 1.74
CA TYR A 34 -6.69 -4.18 0.82
C TYR A 34 -6.03 -4.22 -0.56
N GLY A 35 -5.93 -5.41 -1.16
CA GLY A 35 -5.41 -5.62 -2.50
C GLY A 35 -6.53 -5.93 -3.50
N LEU A 36 -6.42 -5.44 -4.74
CA LEU A 36 -7.32 -5.78 -5.85
C LEU A 36 -6.67 -6.88 -6.70
N GLY A 37 -7.07 -8.13 -6.51
CA GLY A 37 -6.48 -9.30 -7.14
C GLY A 37 -7.03 -9.62 -8.52
N ALA A 38 -6.15 -10.13 -9.38
CA ALA A 38 -6.45 -10.91 -10.58
C ALA A 38 -5.39 -12.01 -10.74
N ASP A 39 -5.67 -13.05 -11.53
CA ASP A 39 -4.66 -14.04 -11.91
C ASP A 39 -3.47 -13.37 -12.60
N ALA A 40 -2.27 -13.48 -12.02
CA ALA A 40 -1.05 -12.85 -12.53
C ALA A 40 -0.59 -13.43 -13.87
N LEU A 41 -1.02 -14.64 -14.23
CA LEU A 41 -0.64 -15.31 -15.47
C LEU A 41 -1.65 -15.04 -16.61
N ASN A 42 -2.79 -14.43 -16.28
CA ASN A 42 -3.83 -14.09 -17.24
C ASN A 42 -3.76 -12.59 -17.58
N GLU A 43 -3.15 -12.27 -18.71
CA GLU A 43 -2.98 -10.88 -19.18
C GLU A 43 -4.30 -10.11 -19.24
N HIS A 44 -5.39 -10.73 -19.71
CA HIS A 44 -6.70 -10.09 -19.77
C HIS A 44 -7.26 -9.77 -18.39
N ALA A 45 -7.07 -10.67 -17.41
CA ALA A 45 -7.49 -10.42 -16.03
C ALA A 45 -6.70 -9.26 -15.39
N VAL A 46 -5.39 -9.22 -15.63
CA VAL A 46 -4.52 -8.12 -15.16
C VAL A 46 -4.90 -6.78 -15.82
N GLN A 47 -5.28 -6.77 -17.10
CA GLN A 47 -5.77 -5.56 -17.78
C GLN A 47 -7.02 -4.97 -17.11
N LYS A 48 -7.92 -5.82 -16.59
CA LYS A 48 -9.10 -5.35 -15.84
C LYS A 48 -8.72 -4.55 -14.59
N ILE A 49 -7.60 -4.86 -13.93
CA ILE A 49 -7.10 -4.08 -12.78
C ILE A 49 -6.82 -2.62 -13.19
N PHE A 50 -6.16 -2.42 -14.33
CA PHE A 50 -5.84 -1.08 -14.83
C PHE A 50 -7.12 -0.29 -15.12
N LEU A 51 -8.10 -0.93 -15.77
CA LEU A 51 -9.40 -0.34 -16.10
C LEU A 51 -10.18 0.05 -14.84
N ALA A 52 -10.32 -0.87 -13.87
CA ALA A 52 -11.07 -0.63 -12.65
C ALA A 52 -10.49 0.52 -11.81
N LYS A 53 -9.16 0.65 -11.78
CA LYS A 53 -8.45 1.66 -10.97
C LYS A 53 -8.19 2.97 -11.70
N GLY A 54 -8.28 3.02 -13.03
CA GLY A 54 -7.78 4.14 -13.83
C GLY A 54 -6.26 4.33 -13.66
N ARG A 55 -5.51 3.22 -13.65
CA ARG A 55 -4.07 3.22 -13.31
C ARG A 55 -3.20 3.30 -14.58
N PRO A 56 -2.10 4.08 -14.59
CA PRO A 56 -1.12 4.06 -15.68
C PRO A 56 -0.45 2.69 -15.85
N ALA A 57 -0.21 2.29 -17.09
CA ALA A 57 0.38 0.99 -17.44
C ALA A 57 1.87 0.84 -17.09
N ASP A 58 2.56 1.95 -16.78
CA ASP A 58 4.01 1.98 -16.52
C ASP A 58 4.39 1.74 -15.05
N ASN A 59 3.45 1.21 -14.26
CA ASN A 59 3.67 0.94 -12.84
C ASN A 59 3.45 -0.56 -12.54
N PRO A 60 4.49 -1.32 -12.15
CA PRO A 60 4.40 -2.77 -11.99
C PRO A 60 3.48 -3.20 -10.84
N PHE A 61 3.02 -4.44 -10.85
CA PHE A 61 2.23 -5.05 -9.78
C PHE A 61 3.06 -5.93 -8.86
N ILE A 62 2.54 -6.15 -7.64
CA ILE A 62 3.06 -7.14 -6.70
C ILE A 62 2.23 -8.41 -6.86
N VAL A 63 2.92 -9.51 -7.15
CA VAL A 63 2.34 -10.86 -7.22
C VAL A 63 2.33 -11.46 -5.83
N HIS A 64 1.14 -11.88 -5.39
CA HIS A 64 0.91 -12.52 -4.10
C HIS A 64 0.84 -14.03 -4.27
N ILE A 65 1.52 -14.74 -3.38
CA ILE A 65 1.53 -16.21 -3.33
C ILE A 65 1.18 -16.69 -1.92
N ALA A 66 0.59 -17.87 -1.81
CA ALA A 66 0.25 -18.48 -0.53
C ALA A 66 1.38 -19.34 0.06
N ASP A 67 2.18 -19.95 -0.83
CA ASP A 67 3.20 -20.94 -0.52
C ASP A 67 4.38 -20.85 -1.50
N TYR A 68 5.57 -21.30 -1.07
CA TYR A 68 6.83 -21.19 -1.82
C TYR A 68 6.83 -21.98 -3.14
N GLU A 69 5.95 -22.98 -3.28
CA GLU A 69 5.84 -23.85 -4.46
C GLU A 69 5.52 -23.10 -5.75
N LEU A 70 4.92 -21.91 -5.66
CA LEU A 70 4.66 -21.07 -6.82
C LEU A 70 5.90 -20.27 -7.27
N LEU A 71 6.91 -20.05 -6.43
CA LEU A 71 8.08 -19.24 -6.78
C LEU A 71 8.81 -19.70 -8.06
N PRO A 72 9.06 -21.00 -8.29
CA PRO A 72 9.72 -21.47 -9.52
C PRO A 72 8.95 -21.15 -10.80
N LEU A 73 7.65 -20.85 -10.71
CA LEU A 73 6.85 -20.39 -11.86
C LEU A 73 7.05 -18.90 -12.15
N LEU A 74 7.47 -18.10 -11.17
CA LEU A 74 7.50 -16.64 -11.23
C LEU A 74 8.91 -16.09 -11.48
N VAL A 75 9.95 -16.72 -10.90
CA VAL A 75 11.33 -16.19 -10.90
C VAL A 75 12.34 -17.15 -11.51
N SER A 76 13.35 -16.59 -12.18
CA SER A 76 14.42 -17.39 -12.81
C SER A 76 15.38 -17.95 -11.75
N GLU A 77 15.66 -17.15 -10.73
CA GLU A 77 16.56 -17.47 -9.63
C GLU A 77 16.08 -16.85 -8.31
N THR A 78 16.45 -17.46 -7.20
CA THR A 78 16.23 -16.93 -5.85
C THR A 78 17.57 -16.78 -5.15
N PRO A 79 18.19 -15.59 -5.19
CA PRO A 79 19.49 -15.34 -4.56
C PRO A 79 19.48 -15.64 -3.06
N GLU A 80 20.64 -15.94 -2.48
CA GLU A 80 20.76 -16.24 -1.03
C GLU A 80 20.27 -15.09 -0.14
N GLN A 81 20.50 -13.84 -0.55
CA GLN A 81 19.96 -12.66 0.14
C GLN A 81 18.42 -12.68 0.17
N ALA A 82 17.79 -13.10 -0.93
CA ALA A 82 16.35 -13.21 -1.02
C ALA A 82 15.82 -14.35 -0.13
N LYS A 83 16.47 -15.51 -0.12
CA LYS A 83 16.11 -16.62 0.77
C LYS A 83 16.17 -16.22 2.25
N LYS A 84 17.24 -15.54 2.68
CA LYS A 84 17.40 -15.06 4.06
C LYS A 84 16.25 -14.15 4.48
N LEU A 85 15.90 -13.18 3.64
CA LEU A 85 14.81 -12.25 3.92
C LEU A 85 13.44 -12.95 3.93
N MET A 86 13.17 -13.83 2.95
CA MET A 86 11.91 -14.56 2.90
C MET A 86 11.74 -15.46 4.13
N GLN A 87 12.80 -16.17 4.55
CA GLN A 87 12.75 -17.02 5.74
C GLN A 87 12.39 -16.25 7.02
N LEU A 88 12.85 -15.00 7.14
CA LEU A 88 12.62 -14.17 8.33
C LEU A 88 11.30 -13.41 8.29
N TYR A 89 10.89 -12.94 7.11
CA TYR A 89 9.82 -11.95 6.97
C TYR A 89 8.61 -12.44 6.16
N TRP A 90 8.63 -13.67 5.62
CA TRP A 90 7.45 -14.30 5.02
C TRP A 90 6.91 -15.44 5.89
N PRO A 91 5.57 -15.56 6.01
CA PRO A 91 4.56 -14.61 5.53
C PRO A 91 4.62 -13.25 6.26
N GLY A 92 4.47 -12.14 5.54
CA GLY A 92 4.53 -10.81 6.14
C GLY A 92 4.65 -9.62 5.17
N PRO A 93 4.91 -8.41 5.72
CA PRO A 93 4.85 -7.15 4.98
C PRO A 93 6.13 -6.85 4.19
N LEU A 94 6.81 -7.89 3.70
CA LEU A 94 7.97 -7.78 2.82
C LEU A 94 7.63 -8.17 1.39
N THR A 95 8.02 -7.33 0.44
CA THR A 95 8.01 -7.62 -0.99
C THR A 95 9.44 -7.65 -1.50
N VAL A 96 9.77 -8.70 -2.24
CA VAL A 96 11.08 -8.88 -2.90
C VAL A 96 10.92 -8.69 -4.41
N VAL A 97 11.80 -7.93 -5.04
CA VAL A 97 11.88 -7.81 -6.50
C VAL A 97 13.02 -8.68 -7.00
N LEU A 98 12.70 -9.59 -7.92
CA LEU A 98 13.59 -10.61 -8.46
C LEU A 98 13.47 -10.67 -9.99
N LYS A 99 14.44 -11.30 -10.66
CA LYS A 99 14.35 -11.54 -12.11
C LYS A 99 13.19 -12.48 -12.42
N LYS A 100 12.32 -12.06 -13.34
CA LYS A 100 11.10 -12.80 -13.69
C LYS A 100 11.41 -13.97 -14.64
N ARG A 101 10.50 -14.94 -14.71
CA ARG A 101 10.41 -15.88 -15.84
C ARG A 101 9.48 -15.34 -16.93
N ASP A 102 9.61 -15.92 -18.12
CA ASP A 102 8.77 -15.59 -19.29
C ASP A 102 7.28 -15.81 -19.05
N LYS A 103 6.93 -16.71 -18.13
CA LYS A 103 5.53 -16.98 -17.77
C LYS A 103 4.84 -15.76 -17.15
N ILE A 104 5.59 -14.81 -16.58
CA ILE A 104 5.02 -13.55 -16.07
C ILE A 104 4.81 -12.59 -17.25
N PRO A 105 3.54 -12.24 -17.56
CA PRO A 105 3.23 -11.28 -18.61
C PRO A 105 3.84 -9.91 -18.33
N TYR A 106 4.31 -9.21 -19.36
CA TYR A 106 4.87 -7.87 -19.21
C TYR A 106 3.89 -6.83 -18.68
N VAL A 107 2.58 -7.06 -18.85
CA VAL A 107 1.52 -6.23 -18.26
C VAL A 107 1.57 -6.23 -16.72
N VAL A 108 2.10 -7.29 -16.09
CA VAL A 108 2.32 -7.36 -14.64
C VAL A 108 3.53 -6.54 -14.22
N THR A 109 4.58 -6.55 -15.03
CA THR A 109 5.88 -5.95 -14.69
C THR A 109 6.10 -4.58 -15.31
N ALA A 110 5.09 -4.01 -15.97
CA ALA A 110 5.19 -2.76 -16.72
C ALA A 110 6.36 -2.77 -17.73
N GLY A 111 6.59 -3.91 -18.39
CA GLY A 111 7.68 -4.08 -19.36
C GLY A 111 9.04 -4.43 -18.75
N LEU A 112 9.17 -4.52 -17.43
CA LEU A 112 10.44 -4.84 -16.77
C LEU A 112 10.74 -6.35 -16.80
N ASP A 113 12.03 -6.70 -16.74
CA ASP A 113 12.53 -8.08 -16.59
C ASP A 113 12.52 -8.57 -15.13
N THR A 114 11.94 -7.79 -14.23
CA THR A 114 11.82 -8.11 -12.81
C THR A 114 10.36 -8.19 -12.39
N VAL A 115 10.08 -9.01 -11.38
CA VAL A 115 8.75 -9.18 -10.78
C VAL A 115 8.85 -8.98 -9.27
N ALA A 116 7.88 -8.24 -8.72
CA ALA A 116 7.74 -8.04 -7.28
C ALA A 116 6.83 -9.14 -6.69
N ILE A 117 7.30 -9.84 -5.66
CA ILE A 117 6.59 -10.97 -5.05
C ILE A 117 6.43 -10.75 -3.55
N ARG A 118 5.30 -11.20 -3.01
CA ARG A 118 5.00 -11.18 -1.58
C ARG A 118 4.20 -12.40 -1.15
N MET A 119 4.45 -12.86 0.07
CA MET A 119 3.58 -13.80 0.78
C MET A 119 2.93 -13.09 1.97
N PRO A 120 1.66 -12.66 1.89
CA PRO A 120 1.01 -11.90 2.96
C PRO A 120 0.76 -12.76 4.21
N SER A 121 0.84 -12.17 5.41
CA SER A 121 0.59 -12.89 6.68
C SER A 121 -0.87 -12.94 7.10
N ASN A 122 -1.75 -12.20 6.45
CA ASN A 122 -3.17 -12.20 6.77
C ASN A 122 -3.84 -13.56 6.47
N ASN A 123 -4.54 -14.11 7.45
CA ASN A 123 -5.18 -15.44 7.36
C ASN A 123 -6.22 -15.52 6.24
N ILE A 124 -7.00 -14.46 6.00
CA ILE A 124 -8.02 -14.40 4.94
C ILE A 124 -7.34 -14.38 3.57
N ALA A 125 -6.33 -13.52 3.39
CA ALA A 125 -5.53 -13.50 2.16
C ALA A 125 -4.90 -14.86 1.88
N ARG A 126 -4.31 -15.50 2.89
CA ARG A 126 -3.69 -16.82 2.73
C ARG A 126 -4.70 -17.90 2.41
N ALA A 127 -5.86 -17.91 3.06
CA ALA A 127 -6.94 -18.85 2.76
C ALA A 127 -7.41 -18.71 1.31
N LEU A 128 -7.65 -17.46 0.86
CA LEU A 128 -7.99 -17.16 -0.53
C LEU A 128 -6.91 -17.67 -1.49
N LEU A 129 -5.65 -17.24 -1.31
CA LEU A 129 -4.55 -17.57 -2.22
C LEU A 129 -4.30 -19.08 -2.30
N LYS A 130 -4.41 -19.80 -1.18
CA LYS A 130 -4.32 -21.28 -1.15
C LYS A 130 -5.44 -21.92 -1.96
N GLN A 131 -6.68 -21.47 -1.78
CA GLN A 131 -7.82 -22.02 -2.51
C GLN A 131 -7.76 -21.66 -4.00
N CYS A 132 -7.24 -20.50 -4.37
CA CYS A 132 -7.04 -20.12 -5.77
C CYS A 132 -6.00 -21.03 -6.45
N ASN A 133 -4.91 -21.34 -5.73
CA ASN A 133 -3.73 -22.08 -6.20
C ASN A 133 -3.11 -21.50 -7.48
N ILE A 134 -3.11 -20.17 -7.59
CA ILE A 134 -2.50 -19.40 -8.67
C ILE A 134 -1.77 -18.17 -8.06
N PRO A 135 -0.75 -17.62 -8.73
CA PRO A 135 -0.19 -16.34 -8.35
C PRO A 135 -1.20 -15.20 -8.63
N VAL A 136 -1.41 -14.31 -7.67
CA VAL A 136 -2.40 -13.23 -7.79
C VAL A 136 -1.72 -11.87 -7.85
N ALA A 137 -1.81 -11.18 -8.98
CA ALA A 137 -1.34 -9.80 -9.09
C ALA A 137 -2.32 -8.89 -8.33
N ALA A 138 -1.84 -8.18 -7.29
CA ALA A 138 -2.71 -7.36 -6.45
C ALA A 138 -2.03 -6.04 -6.02
N PRO A 139 -2.29 -4.92 -6.71
CA PRO A 139 -2.03 -3.60 -6.14
C PRO A 139 -3.05 -3.27 -5.04
N SER A 140 -2.87 -2.14 -4.35
CA SER A 140 -3.88 -1.62 -3.41
C SER A 140 -5.25 -1.45 -4.08
N ALA A 141 -6.35 -1.64 -3.35
CA ALA A 141 -7.72 -1.66 -3.88
C ALA A 141 -8.42 -0.28 -3.90
N ASN A 142 -7.68 0.78 -4.22
CA ASN A 142 -8.20 2.16 -4.38
C ASN A 142 -8.26 2.62 -5.86
N ILE A 143 -9.03 3.66 -6.17
CA ILE A 143 -8.85 4.43 -7.40
C ILE A 143 -7.43 5.02 -7.42
N SER A 144 -6.75 4.97 -8.56
CA SER A 144 -5.37 5.45 -8.70
C SER A 144 -5.22 6.90 -8.21
N GLY A 145 -4.21 7.16 -7.39
CA GLY A 145 -3.93 8.47 -6.78
C GLY A 145 -4.53 8.68 -5.38
N ARG A 146 -5.68 8.08 -5.07
CA ARG A 146 -6.33 8.19 -3.75
C ARG A 146 -5.50 7.51 -2.63
N PRO A 147 -5.76 7.81 -1.34
CA PRO A 147 -5.22 7.04 -0.21
C PRO A 147 -5.51 5.55 -0.36
N SER A 148 -4.62 4.69 0.09
CA SER A 148 -4.84 3.23 0.02
C SER A 148 -6.02 2.82 0.90
N THR A 149 -6.71 1.74 0.53
CA THR A 149 -7.89 1.23 1.24
C THR A 149 -7.48 0.31 2.38
N THR A 150 -7.92 0.62 3.60
CA THR A 150 -7.64 -0.19 4.81
C THR A 150 -8.87 -0.93 5.36
N THR A 151 -10.05 -0.74 4.75
CA THR A 151 -11.31 -1.41 5.11
C THR A 151 -12.06 -1.79 3.83
N ALA A 152 -12.99 -2.75 3.91
CA ALA A 152 -13.86 -3.10 2.79
C ALA A 152 -14.75 -1.93 2.37
N GLU A 153 -15.21 -1.11 3.31
CA GLU A 153 -15.95 0.12 3.03
C GLU A 153 -15.16 1.07 2.13
N HIS A 154 -13.87 1.30 2.41
CA HIS A 154 -13.01 2.11 1.56
C HIS A 154 -12.90 1.54 0.13
N VAL A 155 -12.91 0.21 0.00
CA VAL A 155 -12.92 -0.45 -1.32
C VAL A 155 -14.23 -0.22 -2.04
N MET A 156 -15.37 -0.40 -1.36
CA MET A 156 -16.69 -0.19 -1.95
C MET A 156 -16.87 1.27 -2.41
N GLN A 157 -16.42 2.24 -1.62
CA GLN A 157 -16.45 3.67 -2.00
C GLN A 157 -15.70 3.96 -3.33
N ASP A 158 -14.64 3.21 -3.62
CA ASP A 158 -13.78 3.44 -4.79
C ASP A 158 -14.16 2.57 -6.01
N LEU A 159 -14.52 1.32 -5.76
CA LEU A 159 -14.58 0.25 -6.77
C LEU A 159 -15.94 -0.46 -6.88
N ASP A 160 -16.97 -0.01 -6.16
CA ASP A 160 -18.31 -0.56 -6.36
C ASP A 160 -18.78 -0.37 -7.83
N GLY A 161 -19.37 -1.44 -8.36
CA GLY A 161 -19.76 -1.60 -9.75
C GLY A 161 -18.65 -1.76 -10.79
N LYS A 162 -17.38 -1.79 -10.36
CA LYS A 162 -16.19 -1.94 -11.25
C LYS A 162 -15.46 -3.26 -11.11
N ILE A 163 -15.74 -4.03 -10.06
CA ILE A 163 -15.06 -5.29 -9.73
C ILE A 163 -16.11 -6.36 -9.38
N ASP A 164 -15.72 -7.64 -9.38
CA ASP A 164 -16.68 -8.73 -9.18
C ASP A 164 -17.03 -8.91 -7.68
N ALA A 165 -16.03 -8.81 -6.79
CA ALA A 165 -16.25 -8.97 -5.36
C ALA A 165 -15.27 -8.21 -4.45
N VAL A 166 -15.69 -7.99 -3.20
CA VAL A 166 -14.87 -7.56 -2.06
C VAL A 166 -15.07 -8.54 -0.92
N ILE A 167 -13.99 -9.10 -0.37
CA ILE A 167 -14.05 -9.85 0.89
C ILE A 167 -13.95 -8.87 2.05
N ASP A 168 -14.98 -8.76 2.88
CA ASP A 168 -14.92 -7.98 4.11
C ASP A 168 -14.25 -8.76 5.23
N GLY A 169 -13.00 -8.39 5.54
CA GLY A 169 -12.23 -8.92 6.66
C GLY A 169 -11.92 -7.88 7.73
N GLY A 170 -12.66 -6.77 7.78
CA GLY A 170 -12.43 -5.69 8.73
C GLY A 170 -11.20 -4.83 8.38
N CYS A 171 -10.65 -4.15 9.39
CA CYS A 171 -9.54 -3.21 9.23
C CYS A 171 -8.19 -3.92 9.06
N CYS A 172 -7.31 -3.36 8.22
CA CYS A 172 -5.92 -3.79 8.13
C CYS A 172 -5.11 -3.36 9.37
N ASN A 173 -4.23 -4.23 9.86
CA ASN A 173 -3.51 -4.00 11.12
C ASN A 173 -2.31 -3.03 10.99
N ILE A 174 -1.57 -3.06 9.87
CA ILE A 174 -0.39 -2.21 9.65
C ILE A 174 -0.78 -0.88 9.01
N GLY A 175 -1.80 -0.88 8.14
CA GLY A 175 -2.35 0.32 7.49
C GLY A 175 -1.47 0.98 6.43
N LEU A 176 -0.21 0.56 6.29
CA LEU A 176 0.72 0.99 5.23
C LEU A 176 1.08 -0.19 4.33
N GLU A 177 1.48 0.09 3.08
CA GLU A 177 1.93 -0.95 2.16
C GLU A 177 3.24 -1.62 2.60
N SER A 178 3.50 -2.81 2.03
CA SER A 178 4.72 -3.57 2.28
C SER A 178 5.99 -2.81 1.95
N THR A 179 7.05 -3.12 2.69
CA THR A 179 8.42 -2.78 2.33
C THR A 179 8.78 -3.47 1.01
N VAL A 180 9.39 -2.76 0.07
CA VAL A 180 9.81 -3.32 -1.22
C VAL A 180 11.32 -3.22 -1.35
N ILE A 181 11.99 -4.35 -1.52
CA ILE A 181 13.44 -4.44 -1.71
C ILE A 181 13.77 -5.10 -3.05
N ASP A 182 14.64 -4.47 -3.83
CA ASP A 182 15.22 -5.01 -5.05
C ASP A 182 16.43 -5.87 -4.75
N LEU A 183 16.37 -7.12 -5.20
CA LEU A 183 17.39 -8.14 -5.06
C LEU A 183 17.77 -8.74 -6.42
N SER A 184 17.43 -8.05 -7.52
CA SER A 184 17.72 -8.49 -8.89
C SER A 184 19.15 -8.19 -9.35
N GLY A 185 19.86 -7.29 -8.65
CA GLY A 185 21.26 -6.97 -8.86
C GLY A 185 22.14 -7.27 -7.64
N ASP A 186 23.42 -6.92 -7.72
CA ASP A 186 24.41 -7.26 -6.69
C ASP A 186 24.22 -6.51 -5.36
N ILE A 187 23.70 -5.29 -5.43
CA ILE A 187 23.46 -4.43 -4.26
C ILE A 187 21.96 -4.38 -3.99
N PRO A 188 21.50 -4.85 -2.81
CA PRO A 188 20.11 -4.71 -2.39
C PRO A 188 19.68 -3.24 -2.33
N VAL A 189 18.52 -2.92 -2.92
CA VAL A 189 17.99 -1.55 -2.95
C VAL A 189 16.61 -1.47 -2.30
N LEU A 190 16.46 -0.67 -1.25
CA LEU A 190 15.15 -0.36 -0.68
C LEU A 190 14.40 0.58 -1.62
N LEU A 191 13.41 0.06 -2.34
CA LEU A 191 12.58 0.80 -3.30
C LEU A 191 11.35 1.45 -2.65
N ARG A 192 10.87 0.90 -1.53
CA ARG A 192 9.76 1.50 -0.77
C ARG A 192 9.86 1.16 0.71
N PRO A 193 9.90 2.14 1.63
CA PRO A 193 9.82 1.89 3.06
C PRO A 193 8.42 1.41 3.46
N GLY A 194 8.35 0.51 4.44
CA GLY A 194 7.12 -0.11 4.94
C GLY A 194 7.32 -0.74 6.32
N GLY A 195 6.56 -1.80 6.62
CA GLY A 195 6.57 -2.44 7.95
C GLY A 195 7.87 -3.17 8.33
N ILE A 196 8.70 -3.58 7.36
CA ILE A 196 10.08 -4.02 7.61
C ILE A 196 10.99 -2.81 7.45
N THR A 197 11.69 -2.42 8.51
CA THR A 197 12.43 -1.16 8.56
C THR A 197 13.77 -1.25 7.83
N PHE A 198 14.35 -0.09 7.50
CA PHE A 198 15.67 -0.03 6.85
C PHE A 198 16.76 -0.65 7.72
N GLU A 199 16.68 -0.47 9.04
CA GLU A 199 17.60 -1.01 10.03
C GLU A 199 17.49 -2.54 10.10
N GLN A 200 16.28 -3.09 10.05
CA GLN A 200 16.05 -4.54 10.01
C GLN A 200 16.64 -5.18 8.75
N LEU A 201 16.44 -4.54 7.59
CA LEU A 201 17.01 -4.99 6.32
C LEU A 201 18.55 -4.94 6.36
N THR A 202 19.12 -3.85 6.87
CA THR A 202 20.57 -3.66 6.98
C THR A 202 21.19 -4.65 7.96
N ALA A 203 20.55 -4.91 9.10
CA ALA A 203 21.00 -5.92 10.06
C ALA A 203 21.01 -7.33 9.45
N THR A 204 20.08 -7.63 8.54
CA THR A 204 19.99 -8.95 7.90
C THR A 204 20.97 -9.12 6.74
N LEU A 205 21.17 -8.08 5.93
CA LEU A 205 21.92 -8.14 4.67
C LEU A 205 23.32 -7.53 4.75
N GLY A 206 23.65 -6.85 5.85
CA GLY A 206 24.90 -6.10 6.04
C GLY A 206 24.84 -4.70 5.41
N TYR A 207 24.47 -4.60 4.13
CA TYR A 207 24.36 -3.32 3.42
C TYR A 207 23.12 -3.29 2.52
N VAL A 208 22.39 -2.17 2.58
CA VAL A 208 21.23 -1.89 1.72
C VAL A 208 21.31 -0.45 1.24
N LYS A 209 21.18 -0.24 -0.07
CA LYS A 209 21.11 1.10 -0.66
C LYS A 209 19.68 1.63 -0.55
N GLN A 210 19.52 2.90 -0.18
CA GLN A 210 18.22 3.57 -0.28
C GLN A 210 17.97 4.02 -1.73
N GLY A 211 16.81 3.69 -2.28
CA GLY A 211 16.44 3.99 -3.67
C GLY A 211 14.96 4.33 -3.86
N PHE A 212 14.31 4.83 -2.81
CA PHE A 212 12.89 5.23 -2.84
C PHE A 212 12.68 6.71 -3.13
N GLU A 213 13.76 7.48 -3.29
CA GLU A 213 13.75 8.84 -3.83
C GLU A 213 13.92 8.77 -5.35
N LEU A 214 13.08 9.50 -6.09
CA LEU A 214 13.20 9.58 -7.54
C LEU A 214 14.41 10.43 -7.94
N VAL A 215 15.29 9.84 -8.73
CA VAL A 215 16.13 10.61 -9.64
C VAL A 215 15.27 10.95 -10.87
N SER A 216 15.17 12.23 -11.22
CA SER A 216 14.39 12.69 -12.37
C SER A 216 14.78 11.94 -13.66
N GLY A 217 13.80 11.30 -14.32
CA GLY A 217 13.98 10.66 -15.64
C GLY A 217 14.01 9.13 -15.67
N GLU A 218 13.93 8.42 -14.53
CA GLU A 218 13.96 6.95 -14.48
C GLU A 218 12.58 6.27 -14.49
N THR A 219 12.49 5.07 -15.09
CA THR A 219 11.31 4.19 -15.06
C THR A 219 11.10 3.60 -13.65
N PRO A 220 9.88 3.58 -13.10
CA PRO A 220 9.65 3.10 -11.73
C PRO A 220 9.88 1.60 -11.60
N ARG A 221 10.80 1.21 -10.72
CA ARG A 221 11.06 -0.22 -10.41
C ARG A 221 10.08 -0.81 -9.40
N SER A 222 9.30 0.03 -8.72
CA SER A 222 8.25 -0.42 -7.78
C SER A 222 7.06 0.55 -7.69
N PRO A 223 5.91 0.09 -7.14
CA PRO A 223 4.74 0.94 -6.97
C PRO A 223 4.93 2.07 -5.96
N GLY A 224 4.39 3.25 -6.28
CA GLY A 224 4.29 4.38 -5.36
C GLY A 224 5.39 5.43 -5.51
N ILE A 225 6.14 5.41 -6.62
CA ILE A 225 7.31 6.27 -6.85
C ILE A 225 6.96 7.50 -7.72
N LYS A 226 6.42 7.33 -8.93
CA LYS A 226 6.32 8.38 -9.99
C LYS A 226 5.15 9.37 -9.90
N TYR A 227 4.01 8.94 -9.40
CA TYR A 227 2.77 9.71 -9.49
C TYR A 227 2.38 10.33 -8.15
N ARG A 228 1.46 11.31 -8.17
CA ARG A 228 0.75 11.76 -6.96
C ARG A 228 0.06 10.53 -6.38
N HIS A 229 0.59 10.05 -5.27
CA HIS A 229 0.15 8.83 -4.60
C HIS A 229 -0.34 9.20 -3.20
N TYR A 230 -1.40 8.50 -2.77
CA TYR A 230 -1.97 8.61 -1.43
C TYR A 230 -2.66 9.96 -1.12
N SER A 231 -2.94 10.77 -2.13
CA SER A 231 -3.44 12.13 -1.94
C SER A 231 -4.97 12.13 -1.90
N PRO A 232 -5.60 12.56 -0.79
CA PRO A 232 -7.03 12.83 -0.78
C PRO A 232 -7.39 14.00 -1.71
N ALA A 233 -8.69 14.21 -1.95
CA ALA A 233 -9.14 15.39 -2.68
C ALA A 233 -8.92 16.66 -1.85
N THR A 234 -9.15 16.58 -0.53
CA THR A 234 -8.78 17.64 0.40
C THR A 234 -7.27 17.89 0.41
N PRO A 235 -6.79 19.14 0.27
CA PRO A 235 -5.37 19.45 0.37
C PRO A 235 -4.76 19.05 1.72
N VAL A 236 -3.63 18.35 1.70
CA VAL A 236 -2.86 18.01 2.89
C VAL A 236 -1.64 18.93 2.99
N ILE A 237 -1.36 19.43 4.19
CA ILE A 237 -0.18 20.24 4.52
C ILE A 237 0.54 19.58 5.70
N VAL A 238 1.83 19.27 5.51
CA VAL A 238 2.69 18.80 6.60
C VAL A 238 3.33 19.99 7.30
N VAL A 239 3.27 20.02 8.62
CA VAL A 239 3.82 21.10 9.43
C VAL A 239 5.01 20.57 10.22
N LYS A 240 6.18 21.18 10.01
CA LYS A 240 7.42 20.92 10.76
C LYS A 240 7.53 21.89 11.93
N GLY A 241 8.13 21.46 13.04
CA GLY A 241 8.33 22.31 14.23
C GLY A 241 7.09 22.30 15.12
N ASP A 242 6.71 23.48 15.63
CA ASP A 242 5.59 23.61 16.57
C ASP A 242 4.24 23.46 15.85
N PHE A 243 3.76 22.21 15.80
CA PHE A 243 2.49 21.83 15.17
C PHE A 243 1.32 22.58 15.78
N ASP A 244 1.16 22.51 17.10
CA ASP A 244 0.00 23.03 17.81
C ASP A 244 -0.10 24.56 17.67
N LYS A 245 1.02 25.27 17.80
CA LYS A 245 1.08 26.73 17.56
C LYS A 245 0.65 27.08 16.14
N TYR A 246 1.13 26.34 15.14
CA TYR A 246 0.76 26.58 13.74
C TYR A 246 -0.73 26.40 13.50
N ILE A 247 -1.35 25.33 14.02
CA ILE A 247 -2.80 25.10 13.86
C ILE A 247 -3.59 26.23 14.52
N ASN A 248 -3.26 26.58 15.76
CA ASN A 248 -3.95 27.66 16.49
C ASN A 248 -3.88 29.01 15.77
N ALA A 249 -2.78 29.29 15.06
CA ALA A 249 -2.62 30.53 14.30
C ALA A 249 -3.31 30.52 12.91
N ASN A 250 -3.54 29.34 12.32
CA ASN A 250 -3.96 29.22 10.92
C ASN A 250 -5.35 28.62 10.70
N ALA A 251 -5.91 27.90 11.67
CA ALA A 251 -7.19 27.20 11.50
C ALA A 251 -8.35 28.16 11.20
N ALA A 252 -8.35 29.36 11.76
CA ALA A 252 -9.39 30.37 11.55
C ALA A 252 -9.51 30.88 10.10
N LYS A 253 -8.53 30.57 9.22
CA LYS A 253 -8.56 30.90 7.80
C LYS A 253 -9.52 30.01 6.99
N TYR A 254 -10.00 28.93 7.59
CA TYR A 254 -10.84 27.91 6.97
C TYR A 254 -12.11 27.70 7.79
N LYS A 255 -13.22 27.34 7.15
CA LYS A 255 -14.48 26.95 7.78
C LYS A 255 -14.39 25.57 8.42
N THR A 256 -13.69 24.63 7.81
CA THR A 256 -13.52 23.27 8.34
C THR A 256 -12.11 22.78 8.10
N VAL A 257 -11.43 22.40 9.18
CA VAL A 257 -10.03 21.96 9.17
C VAL A 257 -9.96 20.53 9.63
N GLY A 258 -9.37 19.64 8.84
CA GLY A 258 -8.94 18.33 9.31
C GLY A 258 -7.61 18.46 10.05
N VAL A 259 -7.50 17.88 11.23
CA VAL A 259 -6.23 17.82 11.98
C VAL A 259 -5.92 16.36 12.25
N ILE A 260 -4.88 15.84 11.63
CA ILE A 260 -4.26 14.57 12.02
C ILE A 260 -3.19 14.92 13.05
N THR A 261 -3.20 14.27 14.21
CA THR A 261 -2.23 14.56 15.29
C THR A 261 -1.80 13.31 16.04
N ASN A 262 -0.61 13.38 16.63
CA ASN A 262 -0.06 12.38 17.54
C ASN A 262 -0.09 12.82 19.02
N ASN A 263 -0.69 13.97 19.32
CA ASN A 263 -0.89 14.46 20.68
C ASN A 263 -2.39 14.62 20.98
N LYS A 264 -2.73 14.86 22.26
CA LYS A 264 -4.11 15.10 22.73
C LYS A 264 -4.34 16.60 23.00
N ALA A 265 -3.69 17.48 22.24
CA ALA A 265 -3.85 18.93 22.40
C ALA A 265 -5.28 19.37 22.04
N GLN A 266 -5.68 20.54 22.58
CA GLN A 266 -6.92 21.18 22.19
C GLN A 266 -6.70 22.05 20.95
N TYR A 267 -7.60 21.93 20.00
CA TYR A 267 -7.57 22.69 18.74
C TYR A 267 -8.82 23.56 18.62
N PRO A 268 -8.82 24.58 17.74
CA PRO A 268 -9.96 25.44 17.52
C PRO A 268 -11.26 24.68 17.18
N PRO A 269 -12.45 25.22 17.49
CA PRO A 269 -13.73 24.50 17.34
C PRO A 269 -14.07 24.06 15.90
N ASN A 270 -13.48 24.69 14.89
CA ASN A 270 -13.65 24.32 13.49
C ASN A 270 -12.73 23.16 13.04
N CYS A 271 -11.93 22.60 13.95
CA CYS A 271 -11.06 21.47 13.68
C CYS A 271 -11.77 20.13 13.95
N ILE A 272 -11.74 19.24 12.95
CA ILE A 272 -12.08 17.82 13.09
C ILE A 272 -10.78 17.07 13.35
N VAL A 273 -10.59 16.67 14.61
CA VAL A 273 -9.33 16.11 15.09
C VAL A 273 -9.35 14.58 14.99
N LYS A 274 -8.29 14.01 14.41
CA LYS A 274 -8.06 12.57 14.27
C LYS A 274 -6.73 12.20 14.94
N TYR A 275 -6.84 11.49 16.05
CA TYR A 275 -5.70 11.10 16.88
C TYR A 275 -5.09 9.78 16.40
N LEU A 276 -3.85 9.83 15.89
CA LEU A 276 -3.11 8.70 15.31
C LEU A 276 -2.82 7.56 16.30
N GLY A 277 -2.85 7.82 17.60
CA GLY A 277 -2.53 6.87 18.66
C GLY A 277 -1.29 7.30 19.44
N GLU A 278 -0.73 6.36 20.22
CA GLU A 278 0.39 6.62 21.13
C GLU A 278 1.74 6.07 20.63
N SER A 279 1.74 5.33 19.52
CA SER A 279 2.95 4.71 18.96
C SER A 279 3.04 4.88 17.45
N PRO A 280 4.26 4.86 16.87
CA PRO A 280 4.45 4.89 15.43
C PRO A 280 3.64 3.81 14.68
N SER A 281 3.52 2.60 15.25
CA SER A 281 2.68 1.55 14.66
C SER A 281 1.19 1.93 14.60
N GLY A 282 0.68 2.61 15.62
CA GLY A 282 -0.69 3.16 15.59
C GLY A 282 -0.85 4.23 14.51
N TYR A 283 0.18 5.06 14.31
CA TYR A 283 0.15 6.10 13.28
C TYR A 283 0.05 5.48 11.89
N ALA A 284 0.85 4.45 11.62
CA ALA A 284 0.82 3.69 10.39
C ALA A 284 -0.56 3.06 10.14
N ALA A 285 -1.15 2.41 11.15
CA ALA A 285 -2.46 1.77 11.06
C ALA A 285 -3.59 2.75 10.70
N ASN A 286 -3.53 3.95 11.28
CA ASN A 286 -4.60 4.93 11.19
C ASN A 286 -4.45 5.96 10.06
N LEU A 287 -3.25 6.15 9.50
CA LEU A 287 -2.95 7.24 8.57
C LEU A 287 -3.93 7.31 7.39
N PHE A 288 -4.05 6.24 6.59
CA PHE A 288 -4.94 6.26 5.43
C PHE A 288 -6.41 6.27 5.81
N TYR A 289 -6.77 5.66 6.94
CA TYR A 289 -8.13 5.67 7.45
C TYR A 289 -8.57 7.11 7.75
N PHE A 290 -7.76 7.87 8.50
CA PHE A 290 -8.08 9.25 8.83
C PHE A 290 -7.99 10.21 7.64
N LEU A 291 -7.06 9.99 6.71
CA LEU A 291 -7.04 10.75 5.46
C LEU A 291 -8.35 10.58 4.69
N ARG A 292 -8.91 9.36 4.64
CA ARG A 292 -10.21 9.10 3.98
C ARG A 292 -11.39 9.65 4.75
N GLU A 293 -11.42 9.52 6.08
CA GLU A 293 -12.50 10.12 6.88
C GLU A 293 -12.54 11.64 6.73
N LEU A 294 -11.38 12.30 6.75
CA LEU A 294 -11.29 13.75 6.59
C LEU A 294 -11.64 14.21 5.16
N ASP A 295 -11.32 13.40 4.15
CA ASP A 295 -11.77 13.60 2.76
C ASP A 295 -13.30 13.48 2.65
N GLY A 296 -13.89 12.51 3.37
CA GLY A 296 -15.34 12.23 3.37
C GLY A 296 -16.19 13.31 4.03
N VAL A 297 -15.68 13.97 5.08
CA VAL A 297 -16.33 15.13 5.71
C VAL A 297 -16.07 16.45 4.97
N GLN A 298 -15.38 16.40 3.83
CA GLN A 298 -15.10 17.55 2.96
C GLN A 298 -14.40 18.71 3.68
N ALA A 299 -13.41 18.41 4.52
CA ALA A 299 -12.57 19.45 5.11
C ALA A 299 -11.90 20.30 4.01
N GLU A 300 -11.71 21.61 4.24
CA GLU A 300 -11.06 22.51 3.26
C GLU A 300 -9.54 22.31 3.21
N VAL A 301 -8.96 21.84 4.31
CA VAL A 301 -7.54 21.51 4.44
C VAL A 301 -7.34 20.46 5.53
N ILE A 302 -6.35 19.58 5.35
CA ILE A 302 -5.86 18.66 6.38
C ILE A 302 -4.45 19.11 6.78
N PHE A 303 -4.25 19.38 8.07
CA PHE A 303 -2.91 19.53 8.62
C PHE A 303 -2.47 18.24 9.33
N ALA A 304 -1.21 17.89 9.14
CA ALA A 304 -0.59 16.74 9.79
C ALA A 304 0.82 17.11 10.28
N PRO A 305 1.28 16.58 11.43
CA PRO A 305 2.62 16.83 11.93
C PRO A 305 3.65 16.12 11.06
N ASP A 306 4.86 16.67 11.00
CA ASP A 306 6.02 15.92 10.55
C ASP A 306 6.28 14.75 11.50
N ILE A 307 6.71 13.62 10.93
CA ILE A 307 6.99 12.38 11.67
C ILE A 307 8.48 12.10 11.53
N GLU A 308 9.11 11.70 12.64
CA GLU A 308 10.52 11.29 12.65
C GLU A 308 10.75 10.15 11.64
N ASP A 309 11.84 10.22 10.90
CA ASP A 309 12.16 9.31 9.78
C ASP A 309 12.96 8.06 10.20
N SER A 310 12.75 7.59 11.43
CA SER A 310 13.40 6.39 11.98
C SER A 310 12.43 5.20 12.08
N GLY A 311 12.93 3.97 11.88
CA GLY A 311 12.11 2.76 11.94
C GLY A 311 10.89 2.78 11.00
N ILE A 312 9.69 2.57 11.53
CA ILE A 312 8.43 2.68 10.74
C ILE A 312 8.04 4.14 10.43
N GLY A 313 8.61 5.10 11.17
CA GLY A 313 8.45 6.54 10.96
C GLY A 313 8.84 6.97 9.55
N LEU A 314 9.91 6.38 9.00
CA LEU A 314 10.32 6.57 7.60
C LEU A 314 9.19 6.23 6.61
N ALA A 315 8.45 5.14 6.85
CA ALA A 315 7.34 4.74 6.00
C ALA A 315 6.18 5.72 6.11
N ILE A 316 5.82 6.11 7.33
CA ILE A 316 4.73 7.07 7.62
C ILE A 316 5.02 8.42 6.96
N GLN A 317 6.22 8.97 7.21
CA GLN A 317 6.66 10.24 6.63
C GLN A 317 6.63 10.17 5.10
N ASN A 318 7.15 9.08 4.51
CA ASN A 318 7.13 8.89 3.06
C ASN A 318 5.70 8.95 2.48
N ARG A 319 4.72 8.33 3.15
CA ARG A 319 3.31 8.36 2.70
C ARG A 319 2.70 9.73 2.89
N LEU A 320 2.95 10.37 4.03
CA LEU A 320 2.40 11.66 4.36
C LEU A 320 2.89 12.76 3.41
N TYR A 321 4.18 12.76 3.07
CA TYR A 321 4.76 13.74 2.15
C TYR A 321 4.20 13.59 0.74
N LYS A 322 4.02 12.35 0.28
CA LYS A 322 3.37 12.06 -1.01
C LYS A 322 1.90 12.47 -1.00
N ALA A 323 1.17 12.21 0.09
CA ALA A 323 -0.22 12.64 0.25
C ALA A 323 -0.36 14.17 0.20
N ALA A 324 0.59 14.90 0.79
CA ALA A 324 0.70 16.35 0.75
C ALA A 324 1.21 16.93 -0.58
N GLY A 325 1.65 16.09 -1.52
CA GLY A 325 2.34 16.56 -2.71
C GLY A 325 3.55 17.44 -2.35
N TYR A 326 4.26 17.08 -1.28
CA TYR A 326 5.40 17.81 -0.72
C TYR A 326 5.09 19.26 -0.27
N LYS A 327 3.81 19.59 0.01
CA LYS A 327 3.44 20.84 0.69
C LYS A 327 3.82 20.77 2.17
N ILE A 328 4.99 21.30 2.48
CA ILE A 328 5.58 21.31 3.82
C ILE A 328 5.78 22.76 4.27
N VAL A 329 5.31 23.08 5.47
CA VAL A 329 5.44 24.40 6.10
C VAL A 329 6.14 24.30 7.45
N ARG A 330 6.63 25.42 7.96
CA ARG A 330 7.27 25.54 9.26
C ARG A 330 6.31 26.21 10.26
N GLY A 331 6.25 25.65 11.47
CA GLY A 331 5.40 26.10 12.57
C GLY A 331 6.10 27.01 13.57
N ASP A 332 7.43 27.13 13.49
CA ASP A 332 8.27 28.00 14.31
C ASP A 332 8.16 29.48 13.92
#